data_AF-A0A359E207-F1
#
_entry.id   AF-A0A359E207-F1
#
_cell.length_a   1.000
_cell.length_b   1.000
_cell.length_c   1.000
_cell.angle_alpha   90.00
_cell.angle_beta   90.00
_cell.angle_gamma   90.00
#
_symmetry.space_group_name_H-M   'P 1'
#
loop_
_entity.id
_entity.type
_entity.pdbx_description
1 polymer ?
#
loop_
_entity_poly.entity_id
_entity_poly.type
_entity_poly.pdbx_seq_one_letter_code
_entity_poly.pdbx_strand_id
1 'polypeptide(L)'
;MLEILILLVIGLAAGILAGLMGIGGGIIFTPVLFFLFEAEGVQNPVIWTVASGLFCTFVAAFGSTVRQYVQDNIFWQEGIKLGALGAVGVFLGKLVITSPYYSRTEFVIFFSLMLLYAAFMMFRRGNDIDDEYKRKFAKLKLGETSVAGGLGGFVAALAGVGGGGIMVPIMNL
;
A
#
# COMPACT_ATOMS: atom_id res chain seq x y z
N MET A 1 -17.57 -1.39 -22.47
CA MET A 1 -17.47 -2.88 -22.50
C MET A 1 -16.01 -3.34 -22.48
N LEU A 2 -15.14 -2.82 -23.36
CA LEU A 2 -13.71 -3.18 -23.35
C LEU A 2 -12.98 -2.71 -22.08
N GLU A 3 -13.25 -1.51 -21.58
CA GLU A 3 -12.65 -1.00 -20.32
C GLU A 3 -12.96 -1.90 -19.12
N ILE A 4 -14.20 -2.39 -19.00
CA ILE A 4 -14.60 -3.28 -17.90
C ILE A 4 -13.81 -4.58 -17.97
N LEU A 5 -13.60 -5.13 -19.16
CA LEU A 5 -12.79 -6.32 -19.35
C LEU A 5 -11.33 -6.06 -18.96
N ILE A 6 -10.75 -4.93 -19.37
CA ILE A 6 -9.38 -4.53 -19.02
C ILE A 6 -9.24 -4.36 -17.50
N LEU A 7 -10.17 -3.66 -16.85
CA LEU A 7 -10.19 -3.46 -15.41
C LEU A 7 -10.34 -4.78 -14.65
N LEU A 8 -11.12 -5.72 -15.17
CA LEU A 8 -11.29 -7.05 -14.57
C LEU A 8 -10.00 -7.87 -14.67
N VAL A 9 -9.34 -7.89 -15.84
CA VAL A 9 -8.06 -8.58 -16.04
C VAL A 9 -6.97 -7.98 -15.16
N ILE A 10 -6.85 -6.65 -15.14
CA ILE A 10 -5.89 -5.96 -14.29
C ILE A 10 -6.22 -6.19 -12.82
N GLY A 11 -7.50 -6.12 -12.44
CA GLY A 11 -7.97 -6.36 -11.08
C GLY A 11 -7.58 -7.75 -10.57
N LEU A 12 -7.79 -8.78 -11.39
CA LEU A 12 -7.37 -10.15 -11.10
C LEU A 12 -5.84 -10.27 -10.99
N ALA A 13 -5.10 -9.76 -11.97
CA ALA A 13 -3.64 -9.82 -11.98
C ALA A 13 -3.04 -9.08 -10.77
N ALA A 14 -3.51 -7.86 -10.52
CA ALA A 14 -3.11 -7.04 -9.39
C ALA A 14 -3.48 -7.69 -8.05
N GLY A 15 -4.65 -8.31 -7.94
CA GLY A 15 -5.07 -9.05 -6.75
C GLY A 15 -4.20 -10.27 -6.46
N ILE A 16 -3.84 -11.05 -7.49
CA ILE A 16 -2.92 -12.18 -7.36
C ILE A 16 -1.54 -11.68 -6.91
N LEU A 17 -1.00 -10.66 -7.58
CA LEU A 17 0.29 -10.06 -7.22
C LEU A 17 0.27 -9.44 -5.83
N ALA A 18 -0.85 -8.83 -5.42
CA ALA A 18 -1.07 -8.30 -4.08
C ALA A 18 -1.00 -9.39 -3.01
N GLY A 19 -1.64 -10.53 -3.28
CA GLY A 19 -1.62 -11.69 -2.39
C GLY A 19 -0.24 -12.35 -2.30
N LEU A 20 0.52 -12.40 -3.40
CA LEU A 20 1.88 -12.93 -3.42
C LEU A 20 2.88 -12.02 -2.71
N MET A 21 2.79 -10.70 -2.94
CA MET A 21 3.73 -9.73 -2.38
C MET A 21 3.36 -9.29 -0.96
N GLY A 22 2.10 -9.47 -0.53
CA GLY A 22 1.61 -9.02 0.77
C GLY A 22 1.49 -7.49 0.92
N ILE A 23 1.74 -6.72 -0.14
CA ILE A 23 1.75 -5.23 -0.12
C ILE A 23 0.33 -4.65 -0.34
N GLY A 24 -0.67 -5.48 -0.65
CA GLY A 24 -2.06 -5.04 -0.83
C GLY A 24 -2.37 -4.46 -2.22
N GLY A 25 -1.48 -4.61 -3.20
CA GLY A 25 -1.81 -4.37 -4.63
C GLY A 25 -1.86 -2.92 -5.08
N GLY A 26 -1.86 -1.96 -4.16
CA GLY A 26 -1.94 -0.53 -4.47
C GLY A 26 -0.85 -0.04 -5.44
N ILE A 27 0.35 -0.64 -5.41
CA ILE A 27 1.43 -0.34 -6.36
C ILE A 27 0.99 -0.51 -7.82
N ILE A 28 0.06 -1.45 -8.07
CA ILE A 28 -0.49 -1.74 -9.39
C ILE A 28 -1.80 -0.98 -9.63
N PHE A 29 -2.69 -0.92 -8.63
CA PHE A 29 -3.98 -0.24 -8.78
C PHE A 29 -3.84 1.27 -9.02
N THR A 30 -2.97 1.95 -8.25
CA THR A 30 -2.79 3.40 -8.33
C THR A 30 -2.46 3.88 -9.75
N PRO A 31 -1.40 3.40 -10.44
CA PRO A 31 -1.05 3.92 -11.76
C PRO A 31 -2.10 3.59 -12.81
N VAL A 32 -2.72 2.41 -12.74
CA VAL A 32 -3.78 2.01 -13.66
C VAL A 32 -4.98 2.93 -13.54
N LEU A 33 -5.43 3.19 -12.31
CA LEU A 33 -6.57 4.08 -12.04
C LEU A 33 -6.22 5.53 -12.40
N PHE A 34 -4.99 5.98 -12.14
CA PHE A 34 -4.54 7.30 -12.53
C PHE A 34 -4.65 7.52 -14.03
N PHE A 35 -4.03 6.65 -14.84
CA PHE A 35 -4.08 6.78 -16.29
C PHE A 35 -5.49 6.64 -16.85
N LEU A 36 -6.33 5.80 -16.24
CA LEU A 36 -7.73 5.67 -16.62
C LEU A 36 -8.50 6.98 -16.37
N PHE A 37 -8.43 7.54 -15.16
CA PHE A 37 -9.14 8.77 -14.83
C PHE A 37 -8.65 9.98 -15.63
N GLU A 38 -7.37 9.99 -16.01
CA GLU A 38 -6.85 11.00 -16.94
C GLU A 38 -7.37 10.84 -18.36
N ALA A 39 -7.41 9.61 -18.88
CA ALA A 39 -7.93 9.35 -20.21
C ALA A 39 -9.42 9.73 -20.33
N GLU A 40 -10.19 9.51 -19.26
CA GLU A 40 -11.61 9.88 -19.17
C GLU A 40 -11.85 11.37 -18.86
N GLY A 41 -10.80 12.16 -18.62
CA GLY A 41 -10.92 13.60 -18.36
C GLY A 41 -11.62 13.94 -17.04
N VAL A 42 -11.51 13.07 -16.03
CA VAL A 42 -12.14 13.27 -14.71
C VAL A 42 -11.55 14.51 -14.03
N GLN A 43 -12.42 15.34 -13.45
CA GLN A 43 -11.96 16.48 -12.64
C GLN A 43 -11.24 15.97 -11.38
N ASN A 44 -9.99 16.42 -11.22
CA ASN A 44 -9.10 16.03 -10.12
C ASN A 44 -8.80 14.50 -10.07
N PRO A 45 -8.08 13.96 -11.06
CA PRO A 45 -7.84 12.52 -11.18
C PRO A 45 -7.05 11.93 -10.00
N VAL A 46 -6.22 12.74 -9.34
CA VAL A 46 -5.38 12.31 -8.21
C VAL A 46 -6.24 11.85 -7.02
N ILE A 47 -7.23 12.64 -6.61
CA ILE A 47 -8.06 12.30 -5.45
C ILE A 47 -8.85 11.01 -5.71
N TRP A 48 -9.43 10.90 -6.91
CA TRP A 48 -10.16 9.70 -7.33
C TRP A 48 -9.28 8.46 -7.39
N THR A 49 -8.04 8.62 -7.88
CA THR A 49 -7.04 7.55 -7.90
C THR A 49 -6.73 7.07 -6.50
N VAL A 50 -6.43 7.99 -5.58
CA VAL A 50 -6.04 7.64 -4.20
C VAL A 50 -7.20 6.96 -3.46
N ALA A 51 -8.41 7.52 -3.56
CA ALA A 51 -9.58 6.94 -2.93
C ALA A 51 -9.89 5.53 -3.45
N SER A 52 -9.91 5.37 -4.77
CA SER A 52 -10.22 4.09 -5.42
C SER A 52 -9.11 3.06 -5.22
N GLY A 53 -7.85 3.48 -5.25
CA GLY A 53 -6.68 2.63 -5.00
C GLY A 53 -6.62 2.10 -3.57
N LEU A 54 -6.91 2.94 -2.57
CA LEU A 54 -7.02 2.52 -1.18
C LEU A 54 -8.18 1.54 -0.97
N PHE A 55 -9.32 1.76 -1.62
CA PHE A 55 -10.45 0.83 -1.56
C PHE A 55 -10.10 -0.53 -2.17
N CYS A 56 -9.48 -0.56 -3.36
CA CYS A 56 -9.01 -1.80 -3.97
C CYS A 56 -8.00 -2.51 -3.07
N THR A 57 -7.08 -1.76 -2.46
CA THR A 57 -6.10 -2.29 -1.52
C THR A 57 -6.75 -2.88 -0.27
N PHE A 58 -7.77 -2.22 0.27
CA PHE A 58 -8.54 -2.72 1.41
C PHE A 58 -9.20 -4.07 1.09
N VAL A 59 -9.86 -4.19 -0.07
CA VAL A 59 -10.50 -5.45 -0.50
C VAL A 59 -9.46 -6.57 -0.65
N ALA A 60 -8.32 -6.27 -1.28
CA ALA A 60 -7.22 -7.24 -1.42
C ALA A 60 -6.64 -7.67 -0.06
N ALA A 61 -6.41 -6.70 0.84
CA ALA A 61 -5.88 -6.96 2.18
C ALA A 61 -6.87 -7.78 3.04
N PHE A 62 -8.18 -7.52 2.91
CA PHE A 62 -9.21 -8.30 3.57
C PHE A 62 -9.16 -9.78 3.14
N GLY A 63 -9.07 -10.04 1.83
CA GLY A 63 -8.90 -11.40 1.30
C GLY A 63 -7.65 -12.10 1.85
N SER A 64 -6.52 -11.40 1.88
CA SER A 64 -5.28 -11.91 2.48
C SER A 64 -5.44 -12.22 3.98
N THR A 65 -6.17 -11.37 4.71
CA THR A 65 -6.40 -11.53 6.15
C THR A 65 -7.24 -12.77 6.43
N VAL A 66 -8.28 -13.03 5.64
CA VAL A 66 -9.11 -14.25 5.75
C VAL A 66 -8.26 -15.49 5.52
N ARG A 67 -7.41 -15.51 4.49
CA ARG A 67 -6.50 -16.63 4.24
C ARG A 67 -5.54 -16.85 5.40
N GLN A 68 -4.98 -15.77 5.94
CA GLN A 68 -4.05 -15.82 7.07
C GLN A 68 -4.72 -16.32 8.36
N TYR A 69 -5.98 -15.95 8.56
CA TYR A 69 -6.81 -16.44 9.67
C TYR A 69 -7.03 -17.95 9.58
N VAL A 70 -7.37 -18.48 8.39
CA VAL A 70 -7.53 -19.92 8.16
C VAL A 70 -6.22 -20.70 8.36
N GLN A 71 -5.06 -20.04 8.23
CA GLN A 71 -3.74 -20.62 8.45
C GLN A 71 -3.21 -20.45 9.89
N ASP A 72 -4.05 -19.99 10.84
CA ASP A 72 -3.67 -19.70 12.24
C ASP A 72 -2.45 -18.78 12.41
N ASN A 73 -2.18 -17.93 11.42
CA ASN A 73 -0.96 -17.11 11.35
C ASN A 73 -1.26 -15.62 11.49
N ILE A 74 -2.19 -15.26 12.38
CA ILE A 74 -2.69 -13.89 12.57
C ILE A 74 -2.26 -13.29 13.92
N PHE A 75 -1.61 -12.12 13.86
CA PHE A 75 -1.17 -11.36 15.03
C PHE A 75 -2.11 -10.17 15.27
N TRP A 76 -3.25 -10.43 15.92
CA TRP A 76 -4.32 -9.44 16.09
C TRP A 76 -3.90 -8.18 16.85
N GLN A 77 -3.12 -8.31 17.92
CA GLN A 77 -2.76 -7.15 18.75
C GLN A 77 -1.88 -6.17 17.98
N GLU A 78 -0.91 -6.68 17.23
CA GLU A 78 0.04 -5.93 16.44
C GLU A 78 -0.63 -5.35 15.20
N GLY A 79 -1.49 -6.14 14.53
CA GLY A 79 -2.31 -5.67 13.41
C GLY A 79 -3.23 -4.50 13.79
N ILE A 80 -3.94 -4.59 14.92
CA ILE A 80 -4.82 -3.51 15.40
C ILE A 80 -4.01 -2.27 15.80
N LYS A 81 -2.87 -2.43 16.48
CA LYS A 81 -2.00 -1.29 16.84
C LYS A 81 -1.47 -0.57 15.60
N LEU A 82 -0.96 -1.32 14.62
CA LEU A 82 -0.51 -0.79 13.33
C LEU A 82 -1.64 -0.09 12.58
N GLY A 83 -2.83 -0.70 12.54
CA GLY A 83 -4.02 -0.13 11.91
C GLY A 83 -4.48 1.17 12.56
N ALA A 84 -4.51 1.23 13.90
CA ALA A 84 -4.90 2.43 14.64
C ALA A 84 -3.91 3.58 14.42
N LEU A 85 -2.61 3.31 14.50
CA LEU A 85 -1.57 4.32 14.22
C LEU A 85 -1.55 4.72 12.74
N GLY A 86 -1.80 3.76 11.85
CA GLY A 86 -1.99 4.01 10.42
C GLY A 86 -3.17 4.91 10.11
N ALA A 87 -4.29 4.74 10.82
CA ALA A 87 -5.46 5.62 10.67
C ALA A 87 -5.13 7.09 11.02
N VAL A 88 -4.31 7.31 12.04
CA VAL A 88 -3.79 8.66 12.37
C VAL A 88 -2.90 9.18 11.24
N GLY A 89 -2.01 8.35 10.72
CA GLY A 89 -1.18 8.69 9.56
C GLY A 89 -1.99 9.07 8.32
N VAL A 90 -3.02 8.28 7.99
CA VAL A 90 -3.94 8.53 6.89
C VAL A 90 -4.69 9.85 7.09
N PHE A 91 -5.15 10.13 8.31
CA PHE A 91 -5.81 11.40 8.62
C PHE A 91 -4.90 12.60 8.38
N LEU A 92 -3.63 12.52 8.80
CA LEU A 92 -2.64 13.57 8.53
C LEU A 92 -2.32 13.70 7.03
N GLY A 93 -2.19 12.57 6.32
CA GLY A 93 -1.95 12.57 4.88
C GLY A 93 -3.13 13.13 4.08
N LYS A 94 -4.35 12.90 4.55
CA LYS A 94 -5.57 13.54 3.99
C LYS A 94 -5.45 15.06 4.02
N LEU A 95 -4.98 15.65 5.13
CA LEU A 95 -4.85 17.11 5.21
C LEU A 95 -3.90 17.66 4.14
N VAL A 96 -2.85 16.89 3.79
CA VAL A 96 -1.89 17.24 2.75
C VAL A 96 -2.51 17.07 1.35
N ILE A 97 -3.18 15.95 1.07
CA ILE A 97 -3.75 15.71 -0.27
C ILE A 97 -4.90 16.66 -0.61
N THR A 98 -5.64 17.14 0.39
CA THR A 98 -6.72 18.14 0.19
C THR A 98 -6.19 19.58 0.14
N SER A 99 -4.90 19.78 0.35
CA SER A 99 -4.27 21.10 0.33
C SER A 99 -4.06 21.59 -1.11
N PRO A 100 -4.16 22.90 -1.39
CA PRO A 100 -3.91 23.46 -2.73
C PRO A 100 -2.47 23.24 -3.23
N TYR A 101 -1.54 22.85 -2.35
CA TYR A 101 -0.15 22.54 -2.70
C TYR A 101 0.06 21.13 -3.26
N TYR A 102 -0.95 20.26 -3.22
CA TYR A 102 -0.84 18.89 -3.73
C TYR A 102 -1.60 18.76 -5.04
N SER A 103 -0.87 18.84 -6.15
CA SER A 103 -1.41 18.73 -7.50
C SER A 103 -0.97 17.43 -8.17
N ARG A 104 -1.28 17.31 -9.45
CA ARG A 104 -0.86 16.22 -10.33
C ARG A 104 0.64 15.98 -10.28
N THR A 105 1.44 17.04 -10.34
CA THR A 105 2.90 16.95 -10.47
C THR A 105 3.52 16.36 -9.21
N GLU A 106 3.09 16.84 -8.03
CA GLU A 106 3.59 16.37 -6.74
C GLU A 106 3.23 14.91 -6.52
N PHE A 107 1.99 14.51 -6.88
CA PHE A 107 1.57 13.12 -6.84
C PHE A 107 2.45 12.21 -7.70
N VAL A 108 2.68 12.58 -8.97
CA VAL A 108 3.49 11.78 -9.90
C VAL A 108 4.94 11.68 -9.41
N ILE A 109 5.53 12.78 -8.93
CA ILE A 109 6.90 12.77 -8.39
C ILE A 109 6.98 11.87 -7.16
N PHE A 110 6.07 12.05 -6.20
CA PHE A 110 6.02 11.27 -4.97
C PHE A 110 5.85 9.78 -5.24
N PHE A 111 4.87 9.43 -6.08
CA PHE A 111 4.57 8.06 -6.46
C PHE A 111 5.75 7.42 -7.21
N SER A 112 6.39 8.15 -8.13
CA SER A 112 7.56 7.65 -8.88
C SER A 112 8.75 7.38 -7.96
N LEU A 113 9.04 8.27 -7.01
CA LEU A 113 10.09 8.06 -6.02
C LEU A 113 9.79 6.84 -5.13
N MET A 114 8.53 6.67 -4.73
CA MET A 114 8.10 5.50 -3.97
C MET A 114 8.30 4.20 -4.76
N LEU A 115 7.96 4.19 -6.07
CA LEU A 115 8.20 3.04 -6.94
C LEU A 115 9.69 2.72 -7.10
N LEU A 116 10.53 3.75 -7.28
CA LEU A 116 11.99 3.57 -7.35
C LEU A 116 12.54 3.00 -6.05
N TYR A 117 12.07 3.49 -4.91
CA TYR A 117 12.43 2.96 -3.60
C TYR A 117 12.01 1.49 -3.44
N ALA A 118 10.77 1.15 -3.81
CA ALA A 118 10.28 -0.22 -3.76
C ALA A 118 11.11 -1.14 -4.67
N ALA A 119 11.39 -0.71 -5.91
CA ALA A 119 12.23 -1.45 -6.85
C ALA A 119 13.66 -1.67 -6.31
N PHE A 120 14.27 -0.63 -5.74
CA PHE A 120 15.59 -0.72 -5.11
C PHE A 120 15.61 -1.70 -3.94
N MET A 121 14.60 -1.66 -3.08
CA MET A 121 14.47 -2.59 -1.94
C MET A 121 14.31 -4.03 -2.42
N MET A 122 13.47 -4.27 -3.44
CA MET A 122 13.30 -5.60 -4.04
C MET A 122 14.61 -6.11 -4.65
N PHE A 123 15.38 -5.26 -5.31
CA PHE A 123 16.67 -5.63 -5.89
C PHE A 123 17.72 -5.98 -4.82
N ARG A 124 17.76 -5.24 -3.71
CA ARG A 124 18.69 -5.52 -2.60
C ARG A 124 18.31 -6.76 -1.77
N ARG A 125 17.02 -7.08 -1.65
CA ARG A 125 16.53 -8.23 -0.86
C ARG A 125 16.81 -9.60 -1.49
N GLY A 126 17.18 -9.65 -2.78
CA GLY A 126 17.48 -10.91 -3.48
C GLY A 126 18.68 -11.71 -2.93
N ASN A 127 19.45 -11.16 -1.97
CA ASN A 127 20.67 -11.76 -1.45
C ASN A 127 20.55 -12.39 -0.04
N ASP A 128 19.42 -12.26 0.67
CA ASP A 128 19.25 -12.70 2.08
C ASP A 128 18.18 -13.82 2.24
N ILE A 129 18.23 -14.85 1.41
CA ILE A 129 17.25 -15.96 1.42
C ILE A 129 17.42 -16.85 2.69
N ASP A 130 18.62 -16.93 3.26
CA ASP A 130 18.94 -17.87 4.34
C ASP A 130 18.42 -17.46 5.73
N ASP A 131 18.15 -16.16 5.96
CA ASP A 131 17.70 -15.65 7.27
C ASP A 131 16.16 -15.64 7.45
N GLU A 132 15.40 -15.78 6.36
CA GLU A 132 13.94 -15.61 6.37
C GLU A 132 13.21 -16.77 7.08
N TYR A 133 13.70 -18.01 6.92
CA TYR A 133 13.08 -19.20 7.53
C TYR A 133 13.28 -19.30 9.05
N LYS A 134 14.27 -18.57 9.61
CA LYS A 134 14.61 -18.60 11.04
C LYS A 134 14.06 -17.41 11.83
N ARG A 135 13.47 -16.40 11.16
CA ARG A 135 12.90 -15.23 11.84
C ARG A 135 11.65 -15.62 12.65
N LYS A 136 11.83 -15.75 13.96
CA LYS A 136 10.72 -15.76 14.91
C LYS A 136 10.14 -14.35 15.02
N PHE A 137 8.81 -14.26 15.09
CA PHE A 137 8.09 -13.01 15.32
C PHE A 137 8.65 -12.28 16.55
N ALA A 138 9.28 -11.13 16.33
CA ALA A 138 9.70 -10.23 17.40
C ALA A 138 8.55 -9.26 17.68
N LYS A 139 8.15 -9.15 18.95
CA LYS A 139 7.19 -8.12 19.35
C LYS A 139 7.81 -6.74 19.08
N LEU A 140 7.18 -5.97 18.19
CA LEU A 140 7.61 -4.61 17.89
C LEU A 140 7.54 -3.75 19.16
N LYS A 141 8.55 -2.92 19.39
CA LYS A 141 8.47 -1.89 20.43
C LYS A 141 7.42 -0.84 20.04
N LEU A 142 6.90 -0.14 21.04
CA LEU A 142 5.85 0.88 20.82
C LEU A 142 6.31 1.99 19.85
N GLY A 143 7.59 2.36 19.88
CA GLY A 143 8.19 3.34 18.97
C GLY A 143 8.23 2.86 17.52
N GLU A 144 8.70 1.65 17.28
CA GLU A 144 8.76 1.03 15.94
C GLU A 144 7.37 0.86 15.33
N THR A 145 6.39 0.45 16.15
CA THR A 145 4.99 0.28 15.73
C THR A 145 4.37 1.63 15.34
N SER A 146 4.66 2.69 16.09
CA SER A 146 4.16 4.04 15.85
C SER A 146 4.73 4.64 14.56
N VAL A 147 6.04 4.46 14.34
CA VAL A 147 6.72 4.92 13.12
C VAL A 147 6.24 4.12 11.91
N ALA A 148 6.21 2.79 11.98
CA ALA A 148 5.75 1.94 10.88
C ALA A 148 4.27 2.20 10.54
N GLY A 149 3.40 2.23 11.55
CA GLY A 149 1.97 2.51 11.41
C GLY A 149 1.72 3.90 10.86
N GLY A 150 2.19 4.94 11.56
CA GLY A 150 1.96 6.33 11.23
C GLY A 150 2.54 6.75 9.88
N LEU A 151 3.82 6.46 9.61
CA LEU A 151 4.43 6.79 8.31
C LEU A 151 3.82 5.95 7.18
N GLY A 152 3.58 4.65 7.42
CA GLY A 152 2.93 3.79 6.45
C GLY A 152 1.54 4.29 6.07
N GLY A 153 0.74 4.72 7.04
CA GLY A 153 -0.58 5.32 6.81
C GLY A 153 -0.51 6.68 6.11
N PHE A 154 0.45 7.52 6.48
CA PHE A 154 0.65 8.83 5.83
C PHE A 154 1.02 8.67 4.35
N VAL A 155 1.99 7.82 4.04
CA VAL A 155 2.37 7.53 2.65
C VAL A 155 1.24 6.86 1.90
N ALA A 156 0.47 5.99 2.56
CA ALA A 156 -0.70 5.36 1.94
C ALA A 156 -1.74 6.39 1.48
N ALA A 157 -2.00 7.41 2.30
CA ALA A 157 -2.92 8.49 1.95
C ALA A 157 -2.40 9.39 0.82
N LEU A 158 -1.09 9.53 0.63
CA LEU A 158 -0.51 10.32 -0.44
C LEU A 158 -0.42 9.54 -1.77
N ALA A 159 -0.03 8.27 -1.72
CA ALA A 159 0.18 7.44 -2.90
C ALA A 159 -1.07 6.64 -3.33
N GLY A 160 -2.08 6.50 -2.47
CA GLY A 160 -3.20 5.58 -2.74
C GLY A 160 -2.82 4.10 -2.65
N VAL A 161 -1.65 3.80 -2.10
CA VAL A 161 -1.10 2.45 -1.98
C VAL A 161 -1.21 1.98 -0.54
N GLY A 162 -1.55 0.72 -0.29
CA GLY A 162 -1.50 0.18 1.07
C GLY A 162 -0.16 0.44 1.75
N GLY A 163 -0.17 0.79 3.05
CA GLY A 163 1.04 1.14 3.82
C GLY A 163 2.09 0.02 3.92
N GLY A 164 1.77 -1.19 3.44
CA GLY A 164 2.63 -2.38 3.44
C GLY A 164 3.99 -2.16 2.76
N GLY A 165 4.07 -1.33 1.71
CA GLY A 165 5.34 -1.04 1.04
C GLY A 165 6.39 -0.38 1.94
N ILE A 166 5.95 0.31 2.99
CA ILE A 166 6.80 0.94 4.00
C ILE A 166 6.83 0.13 5.30
N MET A 167 5.70 -0.42 5.73
CA MET A 167 5.63 -1.19 6.97
C MET A 167 6.50 -2.45 6.91
N VAL A 168 6.51 -3.18 5.78
CA VAL A 168 7.26 -4.44 5.63
C VAL A 168 8.77 -4.24 5.81
N PRO A 169 9.46 -3.32 5.09
CA PRO A 169 10.88 -3.10 5.31
C PRO A 169 11.19 -2.55 6.71
N ILE A 170 10.36 -1.67 7.28
CA ILE A 170 10.59 -1.13 8.63
C ILE A 170 10.50 -2.22 9.70
N MET A 171 9.57 -3.15 9.56
CA MET A 171 9.44 -4.30 10.47
C MET A 171 10.58 -5.32 10.33
N ASN A 172 11.39 -5.18 9.28
CA ASN A 172 12.47 -6.09 8.93
C ASN A 172 13.87 -5.46 9.05
N LEU A 173 13.95 -4.21 9.55
CA LEU A 173 15.17 -3.55 10.01
C LEU A 173 15.50 -4.00 11.44
#